data_AF-A0A0S9MUI1-F1
#
_entry.id   AF-A0A0S9MUI1-F1
#
_cell.length_a   1.000
_cell.length_b   1.000
_cell.length_c   1.000
_cell.angle_alpha   90.00
_cell.angle_beta   90.00
_cell.angle_gamma   90.00
#
_symmetry.space_group_name_H-M   'P 1'
#
loop_
_entity.id
_entity.type
_entity.pdbx_description
1 polymer ?
#
loop_
_entity_poly.entity_id
_entity_poly.type
_entity_poly.pdbx_seq_one_letter_code
_entity_poly.pdbx_strand_id
1 'polypeptide(L)'
;MSGALRTEEEGATSREAVIATLERYNTWRRGNLAGDEMPDPRVIGDAIDQALALLRAAPGAAAAAHPDTERLDCLRDYCLDLRCIDVPTGAGDGDVHWVVIEHHMAKPHEREIGRSYSHDPRAAIDAARAAQAQGGA
;
A
#
# COMPACT_ATOMS: atom_id res chain seq x y z
N MET A 1 -6.64 30.19 22.81
CA MET A 1 -6.46 29.04 21.90
C MET A 1 -7.79 28.78 21.19
N SER A 2 -7.95 29.27 19.97
CA SER A 2 -9.04 28.86 19.07
C SER A 2 -8.69 29.35 17.66
N GLY A 3 -8.19 28.46 16.81
CA GLY A 3 -7.71 28.83 15.46
C GLY A 3 -7.38 27.67 14.53
N ALA A 4 -7.51 26.41 14.95
CA ALA A 4 -7.06 25.25 14.18
C ALA A 4 -8.18 24.50 13.42
N LEU A 5 -9.45 24.89 13.55
CA LEU A 5 -10.59 24.15 12.97
C LEU A 5 -11.14 24.73 11.65
N ARG A 6 -10.69 25.89 11.19
CA ARG A 6 -11.25 26.55 9.98
C ARG A 6 -10.64 26.08 8.66
N THR A 7 -9.43 25.53 8.69
CA THR A 7 -8.66 25.27 7.46
C THR A 7 -9.13 24.03 6.71
N GLU A 8 -9.72 23.05 7.40
CA GLU A 8 -10.18 21.81 6.76
C GLU A 8 -11.58 21.94 6.13
N GLU A 9 -12.50 22.67 6.75
CA GLU A 9 -13.84 22.94 6.17
C GLU A 9 -13.78 23.84 4.92
N GLU A 10 -12.91 24.85 4.90
CA GLU A 10 -12.71 25.71 3.72
C GLU A 10 -12.07 24.94 2.55
N GLY A 11 -11.15 24.02 2.83
CA GLY A 11 -10.53 23.15 1.81
C GLY A 11 -11.49 22.11 1.22
N ALA A 12 -12.36 21.52 2.04
CA ALA A 12 -13.39 20.58 1.58
C ALA A 12 -14.46 21.29 0.73
N THR A 13 -14.91 22.47 1.15
CA THR A 13 -15.85 23.31 0.41
C THR A 13 -15.27 23.77 -0.94
N SER A 14 -13.96 24.07 -0.98
CA SER A 14 -13.25 24.40 -2.23
C SER A 14 -13.14 23.21 -3.19
N ARG A 15 -12.88 21.99 -2.67
CA ARG A 15 -12.79 20.78 -3.50
C ARG A 15 -14.14 20.38 -4.10
N GLU A 16 -15.21 20.40 -3.31
CA GLU A 16 -16.56 20.08 -3.78
C GLU A 16 -17.04 21.06 -4.87
N ALA A 17 -16.76 22.36 -4.69
CA ALA A 17 -17.08 23.38 -5.70
C ALA A 17 -16.33 23.18 -7.02
N VAL A 18 -15.05 22.78 -6.95
CA VAL A 18 -14.24 22.43 -8.13
C VAL A 18 -14.83 21.22 -8.84
N ILE A 19 -15.17 20.16 -8.11
CA ILE A 19 -15.76 18.93 -8.67
C ILE A 19 -17.09 19.24 -9.35
N ALA A 20 -18.00 19.95 -8.67
CA ALA A 20 -19.30 20.30 -9.21
C ALA A 20 -19.20 21.13 -10.51
N THR A 21 -18.27 22.08 -10.56
CA THR A 21 -17.99 22.89 -11.77
C THR A 21 -17.53 22.02 -12.94
N LEU A 22 -16.58 21.11 -12.70
CA LEU A 22 -16.03 20.23 -13.75
C LEU A 22 -17.03 19.17 -14.21
N GLU A 23 -17.85 18.62 -13.31
CA GLU A 23 -18.94 17.68 -13.63
C GLU A 23 -20.03 18.34 -14.47
N ARG A 24 -20.42 19.57 -14.12
CA ARG A 24 -21.38 20.36 -14.90
C ARG A 24 -20.86 20.62 -16.31
N TYR A 25 -19.60 21.05 -16.44
CA TYR A 25 -18.96 21.24 -17.74
C TYR A 25 -18.91 19.94 -18.57
N ASN A 26 -18.52 18.83 -17.96
CA ASN A 26 -18.48 17.53 -18.64
C ASN A 26 -19.86 17.07 -19.13
N THR A 27 -20.90 17.32 -18.34
CA THR A 27 -22.29 17.00 -18.70
C THR A 27 -22.76 17.85 -19.88
N TRP A 28 -22.48 19.15 -19.86
CA TRP A 28 -22.75 20.06 -20.97
C TRP A 28 -22.00 19.65 -22.25
N ARG A 29 -20.69 19.42 -22.14
CA ARG A 29 -19.82 19.03 -23.27
C ARG A 29 -20.29 17.75 -23.97
N ARG A 30 -20.87 16.80 -23.22
CA ARG A 30 -21.38 15.54 -23.76
C ARG A 30 -22.77 15.66 -24.42
N GLY A 31 -23.34 16.87 -24.46
CA GLY A 31 -24.66 17.11 -25.04
C GLY A 31 -25.82 16.67 -24.15
N ASN A 32 -25.56 16.34 -22.89
CA ASN A 32 -26.58 15.87 -21.95
C ASN A 32 -27.37 17.01 -21.27
N LEU A 33 -27.04 18.26 -21.57
CA LEU A 33 -27.75 19.47 -21.16
C LEU A 33 -28.15 20.28 -22.40
N ALA A 34 -28.94 19.68 -23.29
CA ALA A 34 -29.41 20.33 -24.50
C ALA A 34 -30.34 21.50 -24.15
N GLY A 35 -29.84 22.73 -24.27
CA GLY A 35 -30.57 23.97 -24.01
C GLY A 35 -30.00 24.84 -22.88
N ASP A 36 -29.07 24.32 -22.09
CA ASP A 36 -28.38 25.10 -21.05
C ASP A 36 -27.24 25.93 -21.64
N GLU A 37 -27.07 27.13 -21.08
CA GLU A 37 -25.96 28.03 -21.42
C GLU A 37 -24.61 27.39 -21.10
N MET A 38 -23.65 27.55 -22.02
CA MET A 38 -22.28 27.11 -21.83
C MET A 38 -21.71 27.70 -20.53
N PRO A 39 -21.17 26.87 -19.60
CA PRO A 39 -20.49 27.40 -18.43
C PRO A 39 -19.33 28.31 -18.83
N ASP A 40 -19.12 29.41 -18.10
CA ASP A 40 -18.09 30.41 -18.42
C ASP A 40 -16.69 29.75 -18.55
N PRO A 41 -16.01 29.89 -19.70
CA PRO A 41 -14.67 29.37 -19.92
C PRO A 41 -13.65 29.76 -18.84
N ARG A 42 -13.77 30.96 -18.24
CA ARG A 42 -12.89 31.41 -17.16
C ARG A 42 -13.10 30.60 -15.88
N VAL A 43 -14.37 30.37 -15.52
CA VAL A 43 -14.74 29.57 -14.34
C VAL A 43 -14.28 28.11 -14.51
N ILE A 44 -14.36 27.57 -15.73
CA ILE A 44 -13.82 26.24 -16.05
C ILE A 44 -12.29 26.23 -15.90
N GLY A 45 -11.61 27.25 -16.42
CA GLY A 45 -10.15 27.40 -16.31
C GLY A 45 -9.69 27.43 -14.85
N ASP A 46 -10.33 28.28 -14.03
CA ASP A 46 -10.03 28.40 -12.60
C ASP A 46 -10.26 27.08 -11.85
N ALA A 47 -11.32 26.33 -12.20
CA ALA A 47 -11.59 25.02 -11.61
C ALA A 47 -10.55 23.96 -12.02
N ILE A 48 -10.05 24.00 -13.26
CA ILE A 48 -8.96 23.12 -13.72
C ILE A 48 -7.67 23.43 -12.95
N ASP A 49 -7.31 24.70 -12.81
CA ASP A 49 -6.10 25.11 -12.09
C ASP A 49 -6.15 24.70 -10.62
N GLN A 50 -7.31 24.87 -9.97
CA GLN A 50 -7.54 24.40 -8.61
C GLN A 50 -7.48 22.87 -8.50
N ALA A 51 -8.07 22.12 -9.44
CA ALA A 51 -7.98 20.66 -9.46
C ALA A 51 -6.52 20.18 -9.61
N LEU A 52 -5.73 20.84 -10.46
CA LEU A 52 -4.31 20.53 -10.62
C LEU A 52 -3.51 20.85 -9.35
N ALA A 53 -3.81 21.96 -8.69
CA ALA A 53 -3.19 22.30 -7.41
C ALA A 53 -3.52 21.24 -6.35
N LEU A 54 -4.77 20.80 -6.25
CA LEU A 54 -5.20 19.72 -5.36
C LEU A 54 -4.50 18.39 -5.67
N LEU A 55 -4.36 18.02 -6.95
CA LEU A 55 -3.66 16.79 -7.36
C LEU A 55 -2.16 16.83 -7.05
N ARG A 56 -1.54 18.01 -7.13
CA ARG A 56 -0.11 18.19 -6.79
C ARG A 56 0.14 18.29 -5.29
N ALA A 57 -0.79 18.88 -4.56
CA ALA A 57 -0.72 19.04 -3.10
C ALA A 57 -1.16 17.77 -2.35
N ALA A 58 -1.98 16.93 -2.99
CA ALA A 58 -2.19 15.57 -2.53
C ALA A 58 -0.80 14.93 -2.47
N PRO A 59 -0.33 14.47 -1.29
CA PRO A 59 0.82 13.59 -1.26
C PRO A 59 0.49 12.51 -2.28
N GLY A 60 1.37 12.33 -3.28
CA GLY A 60 1.15 11.34 -4.31
C GLY A 60 0.69 10.08 -3.59
N ALA A 61 -0.39 9.47 -4.07
CA ALA A 61 -0.76 8.15 -3.60
C ALA A 61 0.42 7.24 -3.97
N ALA A 62 1.50 7.31 -3.18
CA ALA A 62 2.41 6.24 -2.93
C ALA A 62 1.45 5.14 -2.57
N ALA A 63 1.19 4.27 -3.55
CA ALA A 63 0.35 3.11 -3.38
C ALA A 63 0.75 2.56 -2.03
N ALA A 64 -0.18 2.60 -1.06
CA ALA A 64 0.15 2.30 0.32
C ALA A 64 0.97 1.01 0.29
N ALA A 65 2.22 1.09 0.76
CA ALA A 65 3.16 0.00 0.59
C ALA A 65 2.45 -1.29 1.03
N HIS A 66 2.43 -2.30 0.16
CA HIS A 66 1.72 -3.52 0.47
C HIS A 66 2.25 -4.03 1.82
N PRO A 67 1.40 -4.49 2.76
CA PRO A 67 1.84 -4.86 4.10
C PRO A 67 2.93 -5.95 4.14
N ASP A 68 3.20 -6.59 3.00
CA ASP A 68 4.23 -7.62 2.82
C ASP A 68 5.44 -7.18 1.99
N THR A 69 5.52 -5.92 1.54
CA THR A 69 6.66 -5.43 0.76
C THR A 69 7.98 -5.71 1.48
N GLU A 70 8.10 -5.36 2.76
CA GLU A 70 9.32 -5.59 3.54
C GLU A 70 9.64 -7.09 3.74
N ARG A 71 8.62 -7.95 3.76
CA ARG A 71 8.80 -9.41 3.89
C ARG A 71 9.38 -9.99 2.61
N LEU A 72 8.83 -9.60 1.45
CA LEU A 72 9.32 -10.02 0.15
C LEU A 72 10.70 -9.46 -0.16
N ASP A 73 10.95 -8.20 0.23
CA ASP A 73 12.27 -7.58 0.12
C ASP A 73 13.30 -8.34 0.97
N CYS A 74 12.97 -8.75 2.20
CA CYS A 74 13.86 -9.59 3.01
C CYS A 74 14.24 -10.91 2.31
N LEU A 75 13.25 -11.64 1.77
CA LEU A 75 13.53 -12.89 1.06
C LEU A 75 14.44 -12.66 -0.15
N ARG A 76 14.19 -11.59 -0.90
CA ARG A 76 14.99 -11.21 -2.08
C ARG A 76 16.42 -10.82 -1.69
N ASP A 77 16.57 -9.90 -0.75
CA ASP A 77 17.83 -9.23 -0.45
C ASP A 77 18.83 -10.18 0.21
N TYR A 78 18.34 -11.16 0.97
CA TYR A 78 19.16 -12.21 1.60
C TYR A 78 19.13 -13.54 0.84
N CYS A 79 18.51 -13.59 -0.35
CA CYS A 79 18.37 -14.81 -1.17
C CYS A 79 17.84 -16.02 -0.38
N LEU A 80 16.80 -15.82 0.41
CA LEU A 80 16.26 -16.83 1.34
C LEU A 80 15.19 -17.69 0.67
N ASP A 81 15.15 -18.97 1.04
CA ASP A 81 14.05 -19.86 0.64
C ASP A 81 12.95 -19.85 1.69
N LEU A 82 11.70 -19.75 1.25
CA LEU A 82 10.53 -20.04 2.08
C LEU A 82 10.01 -21.45 1.73
N ARG A 83 10.00 -22.36 2.71
CA ARG A 83 9.62 -23.76 2.51
C ARG A 83 8.47 -24.15 3.45
N CYS A 84 7.53 -24.94 2.94
CA CYS A 84 6.54 -25.61 3.78
C CYS A 84 7.15 -26.85 4.44
N ILE A 85 6.71 -27.15 5.65
CA ILE A 85 7.06 -28.38 6.37
C ILE A 85 5.80 -29.04 6.92
N ASP A 86 5.77 -30.36 6.87
CA ASP A 86 4.72 -31.16 7.48
C ASP A 86 5.03 -31.43 8.96
N VAL A 87 4.09 -31.11 9.83
CA VAL A 87 4.18 -31.32 11.28
C VAL A 87 3.14 -32.36 11.67
N PRO A 88 3.56 -33.55 12.15
CA PRO A 88 2.61 -34.60 12.53
C PRO A 88 1.69 -34.16 13.68
N THR A 89 0.36 -34.32 13.52
CA THR A 89 -0.64 -34.03 14.56
C THR A 89 -0.93 -35.25 15.45
N GLY A 90 -0.48 -36.43 15.03
CA GLY A 90 -0.76 -37.71 15.68
C GLY A 90 -2.11 -38.34 15.29
N ALA A 91 -2.93 -37.68 14.46
CA ALA A 91 -4.25 -38.15 14.04
C ALA A 91 -4.31 -38.70 12.60
N GLY A 92 -3.19 -38.74 11.89
CA GLY A 92 -3.09 -39.26 10.51
C GLY A 92 -3.11 -38.17 9.43
N ASP A 93 -3.35 -36.91 9.80
CA ASP A 93 -3.04 -35.71 9.03
C ASP A 93 -1.82 -34.98 9.63
N GLY A 94 -1.31 -33.98 8.89
CA GLY A 94 -0.20 -33.14 9.32
C GLY A 94 -0.58 -31.67 9.24
N ASP A 95 -0.17 -30.89 10.23
CA ASP A 95 -0.23 -29.44 10.16
C ASP A 95 0.86 -28.94 9.21
N VAL A 96 0.55 -27.88 8.46
CA VAL A 96 1.54 -27.23 7.59
C VAL A 96 2.09 -26.01 8.31
N HIS A 97 3.39 -26.04 8.56
CA HIS A 97 4.16 -24.89 9.03
C HIS A 97 5.11 -24.41 7.95
N TRP A 98 5.76 -23.28 8.18
CA TRP A 98 6.70 -22.65 7.26
C TRP A 98 8.05 -22.44 7.92
N VAL A 99 9.11 -22.62 7.15
CA VAL A 99 10.49 -22.31 7.56
C VAL A 99 11.16 -21.42 6.52
N VAL A 100 12.08 -20.57 6.98
CA VAL A 100 12.93 -19.74 6.14
C VAL A 100 14.36 -20.27 6.23
N ILE A 101 14.96 -20.56 5.08
CA ILE A 101 16.29 -21.13 4.95
C ILE A 101 17.25 -20.10 4.36
N GLU A 102 18.38 -19.93 5.04
CA GLU A 102 19.53 -19.16 4.57
C GLU A 102 20.60 -20.09 3.98
N HIS A 103 21.24 -19.63 2.90
CA HIS A 103 22.27 -20.36 2.18
C HIS A 103 23.67 -19.88 2.55
N HIS A 104 24.57 -20.80 2.86
CA HIS A 104 25.95 -20.53 3.25
C HIS A 104 26.96 -21.35 2.45
N MET A 105 28.13 -20.75 2.23
CA MET A 105 29.25 -21.43 1.57
C MET A 105 29.90 -22.51 2.44
N ALA A 106 29.82 -22.39 3.77
CA ALA A 106 30.36 -23.35 4.71
C ALA A 106 29.27 -24.27 5.27
N LYS A 107 29.63 -25.51 5.60
CA LYS A 107 28.70 -26.47 6.21
C LYS A 107 28.21 -25.99 7.59
N PRO A 108 26.92 -26.16 7.93
CA PRO A 108 25.85 -26.59 7.04
C PRO A 108 25.51 -25.50 6.01
N HIS A 109 25.36 -25.92 4.74
CA HIS A 109 25.11 -25.02 3.61
C HIS A 109 23.72 -24.40 3.65
N GLU A 110 22.78 -25.03 4.33
CA GLU A 110 21.44 -24.51 4.57
C GLU A 110 21.23 -24.40 6.08
N ARG A 111 20.68 -23.27 6.53
CA ARG A 111 20.38 -23.01 7.94
C ARG A 111 18.98 -22.46 8.05
N GLU A 112 18.19 -23.05 8.94
CA GLU A 112 16.89 -22.49 9.29
C GLU A 112 17.10 -21.26 10.16
N ILE A 113 16.55 -20.13 9.74
CA ILE A 113 16.67 -18.84 10.44
C ILE A 113 15.31 -18.30 10.90
N GLY A 114 14.21 -18.93 10.52
CA GLY A 114 12.87 -18.57 10.97
C GLY A 114 11.87 -19.71 10.78
N ARG A 115 10.88 -19.79 11.66
CA ARG A 115 9.84 -20.83 11.66
C ARG A 115 8.50 -20.26 12.10
N SER A 116 7.42 -20.68 11.44
CA SER A 116 6.05 -20.47 11.92
C SER A 116 5.59 -21.64 12.78
N TYR A 117 4.70 -21.34 13.73
CA TYR A 117 3.93 -22.34 14.48
C TYR A 117 2.44 -22.27 14.12
N SER A 118 2.18 -21.83 12.89
CA SER A 118 0.87 -21.64 12.29
C SER A 118 0.98 -21.82 10.78
N HIS A 119 -0.18 -21.87 10.11
CA HIS A 119 -0.26 -21.94 8.65
C HIS A 119 0.11 -20.62 7.94
N ASP A 120 0.41 -19.55 8.69
CA ASP A 120 0.76 -18.24 8.13
C ASP A 120 2.28 -18.16 7.84
N PRO A 121 2.71 -18.06 6.56
CA PRO A 121 4.11 -17.91 6.21
C PRO A 121 4.73 -16.61 6.73
N ARG A 122 3.92 -15.55 6.97
CA ARG A 122 4.44 -14.26 7.45
C ARG A 122 5.15 -14.40 8.78
N ALA A 123 4.68 -15.28 9.66
CA ALA A 123 5.30 -15.53 10.96
C ALA A 123 6.73 -16.10 10.83
N ALA A 124 6.98 -16.97 9.85
CA ALA A 124 8.31 -17.51 9.59
C ALA A 124 9.25 -16.43 9.05
N ILE A 125 8.75 -15.57 8.15
CA ILE A 125 9.53 -14.45 7.58
C ILE A 125 9.83 -13.41 8.66
N ASP A 126 8.89 -13.10 9.54
CA ASP A 126 9.09 -12.15 10.63
C ASP A 126 10.12 -12.67 11.65
N ALA A 127 10.09 -13.97 11.95
CA ALA A 127 11.13 -14.62 12.76
C ALA A 127 12.51 -14.53 12.10
N ALA A 128 12.61 -14.79 10.79
CA ALA A 128 13.85 -14.68 10.03
C ALA A 128 14.39 -13.24 9.99
N ARG A 129 13.51 -12.25 9.78
CA ARG A 129 13.86 -10.82 9.83
C ARG A 129 14.42 -10.43 11.19
N ALA A 130 13.80 -10.91 12.27
CA ALA A 130 14.29 -10.66 13.62
C ALA A 130 15.66 -11.30 13.88
N ALA A 131 15.93 -12.49 13.32
CA ALA A 131 17.23 -13.16 13.40
C ALA A 131 18.31 -12.39 12.62
N GLN A 132 18.01 -11.92 11.41
CA GLN A 132 18.93 -11.10 10.60
C GLN A 132 19.31 -9.79 11.30
N ALA A 133 18.35 -9.13 11.96
CA ALA A 133 18.64 -7.94 12.75
C ALA A 133 19.57 -8.20 13.95
N GLN A 134 19.65 -9.44 14.44
CA GLN A 134 20.52 -9.85 15.54
C GLN A 134 21.88 -10.41 15.07
N GLY A 135 21.95 -10.89 13.82
CA GLY A 135 23.13 -11.52 13.20
C GLY A 135 24.06 -10.56 12.44
N GLY A 136 23.77 -9.26 12.43
CA GLY A 136 24.63 -8.23 11.82
C GLY A 136 25.88 -7.92 12.67
N ALA A 137 26.89 -8.78 12.61
CA ALA A 137 28.24 -8.54 13.13
C ALA A 137 29.30 -9.18 12.24
#